data_AF-A0A7J4FW10-F1
#
_entry.id   AF-A0A7J4FW10-F1
#
_cell.length_a   1.000
_cell.length_b   1.000
_cell.length_c   1.000
_cell.angle_alpha   90.00
_cell.angle_beta   90.00
_cell.angle_gamma   90.00
#
_symmetry.space_group_name_H-M   'P 1'
#
loop_
_entity.id
_entity.type
_entity.pdbx_description
1 polymer ?
#
loop_
_entity_poly.entity_id
_entity_poly.type
_entity_poly.pdbx_seq_one_letter_code
_entity_poly.pdbx_strand_id
1 'polypeptide(L)'
;MRLHDILGIDETEVLHLAEPGFSDQGACELSARYRSEIVRSGIMFDDVIRVETRESLLGIAISMHSDGQDFWLMFVNTICRDPDFADHATGLCKQADNIRIIETTDVLIMDAVIEYYSLMLVNRMLCEKCMHGKKSFGSIFSKLRSDRLVKLLKTIEKSDGINFSDMDMLEICCGNGMATIALRELGCDPVCLDSDKCAVCEGLEHDVLL
;
A
#
# COMPACT_ATOMS: atom_id res chain seq x y z
N MET A 1 7.10 -6.49 -7.61
CA MET A 1 6.37 -5.54 -6.74
C MET A 1 7.41 -4.73 -6.01
N ARG A 2 7.21 -3.42 -5.85
CA ARG A 2 8.21 -2.48 -5.31
C ARG A 2 8.75 -2.89 -3.94
N LEU A 3 7.94 -3.55 -3.11
CA LEU A 3 8.43 -4.08 -1.83
C LEU A 3 9.50 -5.17 -2.01
N HIS A 4 9.39 -6.06 -3.01
CA HIS A 4 10.46 -7.03 -3.31
C HIS A 4 11.74 -6.33 -3.72
N ASP A 5 11.62 -5.31 -4.59
CA ASP A 5 12.75 -4.53 -5.07
C ASP A 5 13.44 -3.78 -3.92
N ILE A 6 12.66 -3.14 -3.04
CA ILE A 6 13.16 -2.45 -1.85
C ILE A 6 13.86 -3.45 -0.92
N LEU A 7 13.24 -4.61 -0.65
CA LEU A 7 13.79 -5.59 0.28
C LEU A 7 14.97 -6.39 -0.30
N GLY A 8 15.21 -6.32 -1.61
CA GLY A 8 16.23 -7.13 -2.29
C GLY A 8 15.98 -8.62 -2.08
N ILE A 9 14.73 -9.04 -2.27
CA ILE A 9 14.27 -10.44 -2.24
C ILE A 9 13.73 -10.83 -3.60
N ASP A 10 13.71 -12.11 -3.92
CA ASP A 10 13.27 -12.62 -5.23
C ASP A 10 11.77 -12.41 -5.43
N GLU A 11 11.34 -12.08 -6.65
CA GLU A 11 9.94 -11.80 -6.98
C GLU A 11 8.98 -12.97 -6.74
N THR A 12 9.51 -14.20 -6.66
CA THR A 12 8.74 -15.42 -6.36
C THR A 12 8.58 -15.67 -4.86
N GLU A 13 9.35 -14.99 -4.00
CA GLU A 13 9.21 -15.10 -2.55
C GLU A 13 7.89 -14.49 -2.08
N VAL A 14 7.21 -15.18 -1.17
CA VAL A 14 5.95 -14.71 -0.61
C VAL A 14 6.23 -13.62 0.42
N LEU A 15 5.57 -12.47 0.29
CA LEU A 15 5.67 -11.36 1.23
C LEU A 15 4.27 -10.98 1.71
N HIS A 16 4.12 -10.84 3.03
CA HIS A 16 2.90 -10.40 3.67
C HIS A 16 3.14 -9.18 4.57
N LEU A 17 2.31 -8.15 4.40
CA LEU A 17 2.17 -7.11 5.43
C LEU A 17 1.25 -7.62 6.55
N ALA A 18 1.62 -7.32 7.79
CA ALA A 18 0.87 -7.80 8.97
C ALA A 18 -0.56 -7.27 9.05
N GLU A 19 -0.81 -6.04 8.57
CA GLU A 19 -2.15 -5.45 8.59
C GLU A 19 -2.97 -5.85 7.35
N PRO A 20 -4.29 -6.11 7.49
CA PRO A 20 -5.16 -6.59 6.41
C PRO A 20 -5.58 -5.49 5.42
N GLY A 21 -5.21 -4.25 5.67
CA GLY A 21 -5.57 -3.12 4.84
C GLY A 21 -4.69 -1.90 5.09
N PHE A 22 -4.67 -1.01 4.11
CA PHE A 22 -3.92 0.23 4.18
C PHE A 22 -4.35 1.11 5.37
N SER A 23 -5.67 1.23 5.60
CA SER A 23 -6.20 2.00 6.73
C SER A 23 -5.81 1.44 8.09
N ASP A 24 -5.64 0.12 8.17
CA ASP A 24 -5.32 -0.58 9.41
C ASP A 24 -3.87 -0.30 9.86
N GLN A 25 -3.00 0.08 8.92
CA GLN A 25 -1.65 0.58 9.21
C GLN A 25 -1.63 1.85 10.07
N GLY A 26 -2.73 2.59 10.17
CA GLY A 26 -2.84 3.76 11.05
C GLY A 26 -2.85 3.39 12.53
N ALA A 27 -3.52 2.29 12.89
CA ALA A 27 -3.56 1.79 14.27
C ALA A 27 -2.47 0.74 14.54
N CYS A 28 -2.08 -0.02 13.51
CA CYS A 28 -1.05 -1.05 13.51
C CYS A 28 -1.15 -2.09 14.66
N GLU A 29 -2.38 -2.44 15.04
CA GLU A 29 -2.66 -3.30 16.18
C GLU A 29 -2.12 -4.72 16.00
N LEU A 30 -2.26 -5.31 14.81
CA LEU A 30 -1.75 -6.65 14.54
C LEU A 30 -0.23 -6.64 14.51
N SER A 31 0.35 -5.62 13.90
CA SER A 31 1.79 -5.42 13.82
C SER A 31 2.39 -5.32 15.22
N ALA A 32 1.82 -4.48 16.09
CA ALA A 32 2.27 -4.35 17.48
C ALA A 32 2.14 -5.66 18.25
N ARG A 33 0.99 -6.34 18.14
CA ARG A 33 0.74 -7.63 18.80
C ARG A 33 1.73 -8.69 18.34
N TYR A 34 1.85 -8.92 17.05
CA TYR A 34 2.72 -9.95 16.48
C TYR A 34 4.19 -9.69 16.80
N ARG A 35 4.68 -8.46 16.66
CA ARG A 35 6.06 -8.13 17.07
C ARG A 35 6.30 -8.49 18.55
N SER A 36 5.39 -8.12 19.45
CA SER A 36 5.55 -8.41 20.88
C SER A 36 5.50 -9.91 21.18
N GLU A 37 4.58 -10.65 20.57
CA GLU A 37 4.45 -12.10 20.73
C GLU A 37 5.67 -12.84 20.20
N ILE A 38 6.15 -12.47 19.01
CA ILE A 38 7.33 -13.06 18.38
C ILE A 38 8.57 -12.81 19.23
N VAL A 39 8.82 -11.57 19.64
CA VAL A 39 9.95 -11.24 20.52
C VAL A 39 9.88 -12.03 21.83
N ARG A 40 8.70 -12.19 22.44
CA ARG A 40 8.55 -12.99 23.68
C ARG A 40 8.72 -14.48 23.46
N SER A 41 8.38 -15.00 22.28
CA SER A 41 8.47 -16.43 21.98
C SER A 41 9.90 -16.95 21.94
N GLY A 42 10.87 -16.10 21.58
CA GLY A 42 12.26 -16.51 21.42
C GLY A 42 12.51 -17.39 20.20
N ILE A 43 11.55 -17.47 19.26
CA ILE A 43 11.73 -18.18 17.99
C ILE A 43 12.89 -17.54 17.24
N MET A 44 13.76 -18.38 16.66
CA MET A 44 14.88 -17.94 15.83
C MET A 44 14.44 -17.88 14.36
N PHE A 45 14.96 -16.90 13.63
CA PHE A 45 14.74 -16.70 12.20
C PHE A 45 16.07 -16.74 11.46
N ASP A 46 16.06 -17.19 10.21
CA ASP A 46 17.27 -17.20 9.39
C ASP A 46 17.69 -15.78 9.02
N ASP A 47 16.73 -14.96 8.58
CA ASP A 47 16.98 -13.62 8.07
C ASP A 47 15.99 -12.57 8.58
N VAL A 48 16.55 -11.38 8.86
CA VAL A 48 15.80 -10.17 9.18
C VAL A 48 16.30 -9.01 8.32
N ILE A 49 15.38 -8.24 7.74
CA ILE A 49 15.67 -7.06 6.94
C ILE A 49 15.09 -5.83 7.63
N ARG A 50 15.94 -4.87 7.97
CA ARG A 50 15.54 -3.56 8.47
C ARG A 50 15.44 -2.58 7.30
N VAL A 51 14.36 -1.82 7.24
CA VAL A 51 14.12 -0.79 6.22
C VAL A 51 14.14 0.56 6.92
N GLU A 52 15.09 1.41 6.55
CA GLU A 52 15.43 2.62 7.32
C GLU A 52 15.63 3.83 6.41
N THR A 53 15.40 5.01 6.96
CA THR A 53 16.05 6.23 6.48
C THR A 53 17.31 6.47 7.31
N ARG A 54 18.03 7.57 7.07
CA ARG A 54 19.12 8.01 7.95
C ARG A 54 18.68 8.32 9.38
N GLU A 55 17.40 8.61 9.59
CA GLU A 55 16.87 9.17 10.84
C GLU A 55 15.85 8.26 11.52
N SER A 56 15.25 7.31 10.79
CA SER A 56 14.08 6.55 11.24
C SER A 56 14.07 5.11 10.74
N LEU A 57 13.56 4.21 11.57
CA LEU A 57 13.22 2.84 11.19
C LEU A 57 11.81 2.81 10.61
N LEU A 58 11.72 2.57 9.30
CA LEU A 58 10.48 2.60 8.51
C LEU A 58 9.74 1.26 8.52
N GLY A 59 10.46 0.16 8.70
CA GLY A 59 9.87 -1.16 8.73
C GLY A 59 10.90 -2.25 9.05
N ILE A 60 10.40 -3.46 9.28
CA ILE A 60 11.21 -4.65 9.47
C ILE A 60 10.49 -5.85 8.85
N ALA A 61 11.21 -6.64 8.06
CA ALA A 61 10.74 -7.89 7.48
C ALA A 61 11.51 -9.05 8.11
N ILE A 62 10.80 -10.12 8.48
CA ILE A 62 11.38 -11.33 9.06
C ILE A 62 11.05 -12.52 8.17
N SER A 63 12.04 -13.39 7.94
CA SER A 63 11.82 -14.66 7.23
C SER A 63 11.19 -15.67 8.18
N MET A 64 10.08 -16.26 7.76
CA MET A 64 9.32 -17.23 8.54
C MET A 64 9.09 -18.51 7.74
N HIS A 65 9.14 -19.63 8.44
CA HIS A 65 8.73 -20.93 7.94
C HIS A 65 7.46 -21.39 8.67
N SER A 66 6.36 -21.58 7.94
CA SER A 66 5.12 -22.14 8.50
C SER A 66 4.46 -23.08 7.50
N ASP A 67 3.92 -24.20 7.99
CA ASP A 67 3.18 -25.18 7.18
C ASP A 67 3.90 -25.63 5.90
N GLY A 68 5.23 -25.70 5.93
CA GLY A 68 6.07 -26.10 4.81
C GLY A 68 6.30 -25.03 3.75
N GLN A 69 5.97 -23.77 4.04
CA GLN A 69 6.18 -22.63 3.17
C GLN A 69 7.04 -21.55 3.84
N ASP A 70 8.03 -21.06 3.10
CA ASP A 70 8.82 -19.89 3.47
C ASP A 70 8.11 -18.62 2.99
N PHE A 71 8.06 -17.62 3.86
CA PHE A 71 7.50 -16.32 3.54
C PHE A 71 8.12 -15.22 4.41
N TRP A 72 8.06 -13.99 3.90
CA TRP A 72 8.43 -12.80 4.63
C TRP A 72 7.21 -12.19 5.31
N LEU A 73 7.29 -11.94 6.61
CA LEU A 73 6.33 -11.13 7.34
C LEU A 73 6.93 -9.74 7.57
N MET A 74 6.30 -8.71 7.03
CA MET A 74 6.76 -7.33 7.13
C MET A 74 5.85 -6.48 8.00
N PHE A 75 6.49 -5.74 8.89
CA PHE A 75 5.87 -4.72 9.73
C PHE A 75 6.31 -3.34 9.24
N VAL A 76 5.35 -2.46 9.00
CA VAL A 76 5.58 -1.10 8.53
C VAL A 76 5.36 -0.13 9.68
N ASN A 77 6.20 0.91 9.77
CA ASN A 77 6.16 1.92 10.82
C ASN A 77 6.04 3.36 10.31
N THR A 78 6.10 3.58 8.99
CA THR A 78 6.02 4.94 8.41
C THR A 78 4.65 5.61 8.70
N ILE A 79 3.59 4.82 8.87
CA ILE A 79 2.19 5.28 9.04
C ILE A 79 1.84 5.45 10.52
N CYS A 80 1.75 4.38 11.32
CA CYS A 80 1.37 4.50 12.74
C CYS A 80 2.44 5.12 13.64
N ARG A 81 3.73 5.01 13.26
CA ARG A 81 4.87 5.50 14.04
C ARG A 81 4.83 5.03 15.50
N ASP A 82 4.72 3.72 15.69
CA ASP A 82 4.71 3.08 17.00
C ASP A 82 6.02 3.39 17.76
N PRO A 83 5.96 4.01 18.97
CA PRO A 83 7.15 4.30 19.77
C PRO A 83 7.92 3.04 20.19
N ASP A 84 7.24 1.91 20.35
CA ASP A 84 7.85 0.64 20.77
C ASP A 84 8.45 -0.13 19.58
N PHE A 85 8.33 0.39 18.35
CA PHE A 85 8.76 -0.31 17.14
C PHE A 85 10.26 -0.59 17.14
N ALA A 86 11.09 0.39 17.54
CA ALA A 86 12.55 0.26 17.55
C ALA A 86 13.05 -0.78 18.57
N ASP A 87 12.43 -0.82 19.75
CA ASP A 87 12.76 -1.79 20.80
C ASP A 87 12.38 -3.21 20.37
N HIS A 88 11.18 -3.39 19.80
CA HIS A 88 10.77 -4.68 19.25
C HIS A 88 11.65 -5.11 18.08
N ALA A 89 11.99 -4.21 17.16
CA ALA A 89 12.89 -4.50 16.04
C ALA A 89 14.27 -4.96 16.53
N THR A 90 14.80 -4.33 17.58
CA THR A 90 16.03 -4.77 18.24
C THR A 90 15.90 -6.18 18.83
N GLY A 91 14.75 -6.50 19.42
CA GLY A 91 14.42 -7.85 19.89
C GLY A 91 14.44 -8.88 18.77
N LEU A 92 13.78 -8.59 17.65
CA LEU A 92 13.73 -9.46 16.47
C LEU A 92 15.12 -9.68 15.87
N CYS A 93 15.95 -8.64 15.81
CA CYS A 93 17.33 -8.76 15.32
C CYS A 93 18.20 -9.69 16.18
N LYS A 94 17.98 -9.72 17.50
CA LYS A 94 18.69 -10.65 18.41
C LYS A 94 18.30 -12.12 18.19
N GLN A 95 17.17 -12.34 17.52
CA GLN A 95 16.61 -13.66 17.22
C GLN A 95 16.91 -14.08 15.77
N ALA A 96 17.80 -13.38 15.07
CA ALA A 96 18.12 -13.64 13.67
C ALA A 96 19.58 -14.06 13.49
N ASP A 97 19.84 -15.01 12.60
CA ASP A 97 21.21 -15.37 12.22
C ASP A 97 21.84 -14.31 11.31
N ASN A 98 21.04 -13.77 10.37
CA ASN A 98 21.47 -12.74 9.43
C ASN A 98 20.60 -11.49 9.53
N ILE A 99 21.24 -10.32 9.59
CA ILE A 99 20.57 -9.02 9.60
C ILE A 99 21.05 -8.19 8.42
N ARG A 100 20.11 -7.79 7.56
CA ARG A 100 20.32 -6.84 6.47
C ARG A 100 19.71 -5.50 6.82
N ILE A 101 20.35 -4.41 6.42
CA ILE A 101 19.85 -3.04 6.57
C ILE A 101 19.77 -2.44 5.18
N ILE A 102 18.61 -1.85 4.86
CA ILE A 102 18.33 -1.22 3.58
C ILE A 102 17.94 0.23 3.85
N GLU A 103 18.68 1.15 3.22
CA GLU A 103 18.36 2.58 3.24
C GLU A 103 17.38 2.91 2.11
N THR A 104 16.29 3.59 2.43
CA THR A 104 15.28 4.07 1.47
C THR A 104 14.68 5.40 1.97
N THR A 105 13.60 5.86 1.33
CA THR A 105 12.86 7.08 1.73
C THR A 105 11.45 6.74 2.17
N ASP A 106 10.85 7.61 3.00
CA ASP A 106 9.43 7.51 3.38
C ASP A 106 8.51 7.42 2.16
N VAL A 107 8.79 8.19 1.11
CA VAL A 107 7.98 8.21 -0.12
C VAL A 107 8.04 6.85 -0.82
N LEU A 108 9.23 6.29 -1.02
CA LEU A 108 9.39 5.01 -1.73
C LEU A 108 8.73 3.85 -0.97
N ILE A 109 8.86 3.82 0.36
CA ILE A 109 8.21 2.78 1.15
C ILE A 109 6.68 2.95 1.16
N MET A 110 6.19 4.19 1.23
CA MET A 110 4.77 4.51 1.22
C MET A 110 4.13 4.07 -0.09
N ASP A 111 4.75 4.41 -1.22
CA ASP A 111 4.33 4.00 -2.55
C ASP A 111 4.32 2.48 -2.73
N ALA A 112 5.33 1.78 -2.20
CA ALA A 112 5.41 0.33 -2.25
C ALA A 112 4.33 -0.36 -1.40
N VAL A 113 3.97 0.22 -0.26
CA VAL A 113 2.88 -0.25 0.60
C VAL A 113 1.52 -0.02 -0.08
N ILE A 114 1.31 1.14 -0.72
CA ILE A 114 0.10 1.41 -1.52
C ILE A 114 -0.01 0.37 -2.65
N GLU A 115 1.08 0.17 -3.41
CA GLU A 115 1.11 -0.81 -4.49
C GLU A 115 0.79 -2.23 -3.99
N TYR A 116 1.38 -2.66 -2.86
CA TYR A 116 1.07 -3.95 -2.25
C TYR A 116 -0.43 -4.11 -2.02
N TYR A 117 -1.07 -3.16 -1.32
CA TYR A 117 -2.50 -3.27 -1.02
C TYR A 117 -3.36 -3.21 -2.28
N SER A 118 -3.00 -2.39 -3.27
CA SER A 118 -3.67 -2.33 -4.57
C SER A 118 -3.58 -3.69 -5.29
N LEU A 119 -2.40 -4.30 -5.37
CA LEU A 119 -2.22 -5.62 -5.97
C LEU A 119 -2.98 -6.70 -5.23
N MET A 120 -2.97 -6.69 -3.89
CA MET A 120 -3.73 -7.65 -3.09
C MET A 120 -5.25 -7.51 -3.29
N LEU A 121 -5.75 -6.28 -3.52
CA LEU A 121 -7.16 -6.02 -3.85
C LEU A 121 -7.52 -6.51 -5.26
N VAL A 122 -6.71 -6.20 -6.28
CA VAL A 122 -6.91 -6.68 -7.67
C VAL A 122 -6.90 -8.21 -7.74
N ASN A 123 -6.00 -8.84 -6.98
CA ASN A 123 -5.90 -10.29 -6.87
C ASN A 123 -6.96 -10.89 -5.94
N ARG A 124 -7.89 -10.09 -5.42
CA ARG A 124 -9.05 -10.49 -4.59
C ARG A 124 -8.68 -11.15 -3.27
N MET A 125 -7.46 -10.92 -2.79
CA MET A 125 -6.97 -11.47 -1.52
C MET A 125 -7.45 -10.70 -0.30
N LEU A 126 -7.78 -9.40 -0.45
CA LEU A 126 -8.20 -8.52 0.66
C LEU A 126 -9.64 -7.98 0.54
N CYS A 127 -10.45 -8.55 -0.37
CA CYS A 127 -11.83 -8.16 -0.57
C CYS A 127 -12.77 -9.37 -0.73
N GLU A 128 -13.17 -9.97 0.40
CA GLU A 128 -14.06 -11.15 0.44
C GLU A 128 -15.45 -10.89 -0.15
N LYS A 129 -15.92 -9.64 -0.11
CA LYS A 129 -17.25 -9.25 -0.56
C LYS A 129 -17.37 -9.11 -2.08
N CYS A 130 -16.25 -9.05 -2.80
CA CYS A 130 -16.26 -8.90 -4.25
C CYS A 130 -16.60 -10.24 -4.93
N MET A 131 -17.85 -10.68 -4.78
CA MET A 131 -18.35 -11.96 -5.26
C MET A 131 -18.57 -12.02 -6.78
N HIS A 132 -18.60 -10.86 -7.44
CA HIS A 132 -18.84 -10.76 -8.87
C HIS A 132 -17.49 -10.74 -9.60
N GLY A 133 -17.36 -11.52 -10.68
CA GLY A 133 -16.20 -11.43 -11.58
C GLY A 133 -16.04 -10.03 -12.17
N LYS A 134 -14.88 -9.76 -12.79
CA LYS A 134 -14.55 -8.46 -13.39
C LYS A 134 -15.71 -7.95 -14.26
N LYS A 135 -16.27 -6.81 -13.87
CA LYS A 135 -17.36 -6.16 -14.63
C LYS A 135 -16.79 -5.60 -15.93
N SER A 136 -17.66 -5.35 -16.91
CA SER A 136 -17.20 -4.68 -18.14
C SER A 136 -17.00 -3.19 -17.89
N PHE A 137 -15.99 -2.57 -18.51
CA PHE A 137 -15.70 -1.15 -18.34
C PHE A 137 -16.95 -0.27 -18.59
N GLY A 138 -17.65 -0.52 -19.70
CA GLY A 138 -18.87 0.24 -20.04
C GLY A 138 -20.06 0.05 -19.10
N SER A 139 -20.04 -0.98 -18.23
CA SER A 139 -21.10 -1.19 -17.24
C SER A 139 -20.90 -0.40 -15.93
N ILE A 140 -19.67 0.04 -15.67
CA ILE A 140 -19.30 0.73 -14.42
C ILE A 140 -18.81 2.17 -14.66
N PHE A 141 -18.31 2.47 -15.86
CA PHE A 141 -17.81 3.80 -16.24
C PHE A 141 -18.75 4.53 -17.20
N SER A 142 -18.98 5.81 -16.93
CA SER A 142 -19.80 6.68 -17.77
C SER A 142 -18.94 7.78 -18.40
N LYS A 143 -18.66 7.64 -19.70
CA LYS A 143 -17.96 8.67 -20.48
C LYS A 143 -18.64 10.03 -20.39
N LEU A 144 -19.97 10.06 -20.46
CA LEU A 144 -20.77 11.28 -20.32
C LEU A 144 -20.55 12.00 -18.98
N ARG A 145 -20.32 11.26 -17.89
CA ARG A 145 -20.00 11.85 -16.58
C ARG A 145 -18.57 12.39 -16.54
N SER A 146 -17.61 11.63 -17.06
CA SER A 146 -16.21 12.07 -17.17
C SER A 146 -16.10 13.35 -17.99
N ASP A 147 -16.64 13.36 -19.22
CA ASP A 147 -16.59 14.51 -20.14
C ASP A 147 -17.18 15.78 -19.50
N ARG A 148 -18.27 15.64 -18.73
CA ARG A 148 -18.89 16.77 -18.01
C ARG A 148 -17.98 17.31 -16.91
N LEU A 149 -17.30 16.44 -16.17
CA LEU A 149 -16.36 16.84 -15.12
C LEU A 149 -15.12 17.51 -15.71
N VAL A 150 -14.52 16.93 -16.76
CA VAL A 150 -13.41 17.54 -17.50
C VAL A 150 -13.78 18.94 -17.98
N LYS A 151 -14.98 19.12 -18.55
CA LYS A 151 -15.45 20.44 -18.99
C LYS A 151 -15.58 21.44 -17.83
N LEU A 152 -16.10 20.99 -16.69
CA LEU A 152 -16.22 21.83 -15.50
C LEU A 152 -14.82 22.27 -15.02
N LEU A 153 -13.90 21.33 -14.83
CA LEU A 153 -12.56 21.60 -14.33
C LEU A 153 -11.77 22.52 -15.28
N LYS A 154 -11.82 22.28 -16.61
CA LYS A 154 -11.22 23.20 -17.61
C LYS A 154 -11.82 24.61 -17.59
N THR A 155 -13.06 24.76 -17.11
CA THR A 155 -13.67 26.08 -16.95
C THR A 155 -13.07 26.79 -15.74
N ILE A 156 -12.83 26.06 -14.64
CA ILE A 156 -12.20 26.55 -13.42
C ILE A 156 -10.73 26.94 -13.68
N GLU A 157 -9.96 26.09 -14.38
CA GLU A 157 -8.56 26.40 -14.77
C GLU A 157 -8.47 27.76 -15.47
N LYS A 158 -9.39 28.01 -16.41
CA LYS A 158 -9.43 29.25 -17.18
C LYS A 158 -9.91 30.45 -16.38
N SER A 159 -10.91 30.28 -15.51
CA SER A 159 -11.47 31.41 -14.74
C SER A 159 -10.52 31.87 -13.65
N ASP A 160 -9.85 30.92 -13.01
CA ASP A 160 -9.10 31.15 -11.78
C ASP A 160 -7.58 31.16 -12.01
N GLY A 161 -7.14 30.90 -13.26
CA GLY A 161 -5.72 30.86 -13.63
C GLY A 161 -4.97 29.70 -12.96
N ILE A 162 -5.67 28.61 -12.67
CA ILE A 162 -5.15 27.40 -12.03
C ILE A 162 -4.64 26.45 -13.10
N ASN A 163 -3.48 25.82 -12.86
CA ASN A 163 -3.03 24.67 -13.63
C ASN A 163 -3.12 23.41 -12.76
N PHE A 164 -4.09 22.54 -13.02
CA PHE A 164 -4.26 21.34 -12.21
C PHE A 164 -3.15 20.30 -12.43
N SER A 165 -2.44 20.33 -13.56
CA SER A 165 -1.36 19.37 -13.85
C SER A 165 -0.16 19.49 -12.91
N ASP A 166 0.03 20.66 -12.30
CA ASP A 166 1.19 20.96 -11.46
C ASP A 166 0.87 20.82 -9.96
N MET A 167 -0.30 20.25 -9.63
CA MET A 167 -0.80 20.13 -8.27
C MET A 167 -0.69 18.69 -7.74
N ASP A 168 -0.20 18.56 -6.50
CA ASP A 168 -0.38 17.34 -5.72
C ASP A 168 -1.85 17.21 -5.33
N MET A 169 -2.49 16.12 -5.75
CA MET A 169 -3.93 15.94 -5.62
C MET A 169 -4.30 14.74 -4.75
N LEU A 170 -5.31 14.93 -3.90
CA LEU A 170 -5.93 13.87 -3.10
C LEU A 170 -7.40 13.76 -3.52
N GLU A 171 -7.81 12.58 -3.98
CA GLU A 171 -9.20 12.26 -4.28
C GLU A 171 -9.79 11.42 -3.14
N ILE A 172 -10.69 12.02 -2.38
CA ILE A 172 -11.41 11.37 -1.27
C ILE A 172 -12.75 10.83 -1.78
N CYS A 173 -13.07 9.59 -1.41
CA CYS A 173 -14.24 8.86 -1.90
C CYS A 173 -14.18 8.64 -3.42
N CYS A 174 -13.03 8.17 -3.92
CA CYS A 174 -12.81 7.98 -5.37
C CYS A 174 -13.71 6.90 -5.99
N GLY A 175 -14.31 6.03 -5.18
CA GLY A 175 -15.11 4.90 -5.64
C GLY A 175 -14.32 3.99 -6.58
N ASN A 176 -14.81 3.82 -7.80
CA ASN A 176 -14.13 3.07 -8.86
C ASN A 176 -13.23 3.96 -9.75
N GLY A 177 -13.03 5.22 -9.37
CA GLY A 177 -12.17 6.17 -10.06
C GLY A 177 -12.79 6.85 -11.28
N MET A 178 -14.12 6.90 -11.40
CA MET A 178 -14.76 7.60 -12.52
C MET A 178 -14.38 9.09 -12.60
N ALA A 179 -14.21 9.75 -11.45
CA ALA A 179 -13.69 11.12 -11.41
C ALA A 179 -12.18 11.15 -11.62
N THR A 180 -11.43 10.17 -11.11
CA THR A 180 -10.00 9.96 -11.40
C THR A 180 -9.69 9.98 -12.89
N ILE A 181 -10.50 9.34 -13.74
CA ILE A 181 -10.33 9.39 -15.21
C ILE A 181 -10.31 10.85 -15.70
N ALA A 182 -11.26 11.66 -15.26
CA ALA A 182 -11.33 13.06 -15.65
C ALA A 182 -10.13 13.88 -15.15
N LEU A 183 -9.63 13.57 -13.94
CA LEU A 183 -8.44 14.21 -13.38
C LEU A 183 -7.18 13.85 -14.18
N ARG A 184 -7.00 12.57 -14.52
CA ARG A 184 -5.88 12.10 -15.35
C ARG A 184 -5.91 12.70 -16.77
N GLU A 185 -7.10 12.90 -17.35
CA GLU A 185 -7.24 13.62 -18.63
C GLU A 185 -6.79 15.10 -18.57
N LEU A 186 -6.70 15.69 -17.38
CA LEU A 186 -6.16 17.03 -17.15
C LEU A 186 -4.66 17.01 -16.83
N GLY A 187 -4.03 15.85 -16.81
CA GLY A 187 -2.63 15.68 -16.45
C GLY A 187 -2.36 15.61 -14.95
N CYS A 188 -3.38 15.45 -14.12
CA CYS A 188 -3.22 15.22 -12.68
C CYS A 188 -2.86 13.75 -12.40
N ASP A 189 -2.18 13.51 -11.28
CA ASP A 189 -1.94 12.18 -10.74
C ASP A 189 -2.37 12.11 -9.26
N PRO A 190 -3.67 11.91 -8.99
CA PRO A 190 -4.18 11.98 -7.63
C PRO A 190 -3.88 10.72 -6.82
N VAL A 191 -3.51 10.91 -5.55
CA VAL A 191 -3.63 9.85 -4.54
C VAL A 191 -5.11 9.62 -4.29
N CYS A 192 -5.59 8.40 -4.55
CA CYS A 192 -7.00 8.05 -4.47
C CYS A 192 -7.32 7.26 -3.21
N LEU A 193 -8.39 7.63 -2.51
CA LEU A 193 -8.76 7.04 -1.23
C LEU A 193 -10.26 6.75 -1.16
N ASP A 194 -10.60 5.51 -0.83
CA ASP A 194 -11.99 5.12 -0.55
C ASP A 194 -12.02 4.04 0.55
N SER A 195 -13.14 3.99 1.27
CA SER A 195 -13.42 2.97 2.28
C SER A 195 -14.15 1.75 1.70
N ASP A 196 -14.79 1.89 0.53
CA ASP A 196 -15.43 0.80 -0.19
C ASP A 196 -14.40 0.02 -1.01
N LYS A 197 -13.86 -1.03 -0.40
CA LYS A 197 -12.93 -1.97 -1.04
C LYS A 197 -13.47 -2.51 -2.38
N CYS A 198 -14.78 -2.73 -2.53
CA CYS A 198 -15.34 -3.27 -3.78
C CYS A 198 -15.25 -2.24 -4.91
N ALA A 199 -15.55 -0.98 -4.63
CA ALA A 199 -15.42 0.10 -5.60
C ALA A 199 -13.95 0.28 -6.02
N VAL A 200 -13.03 0.26 -5.05
CA VAL A 200 -11.59 0.33 -5.32
C VAL A 200 -11.13 -0.83 -6.19
N CYS A 201 -11.56 -2.06 -5.90
CA CYS A 201 -11.25 -3.23 -6.73
C CYS A 201 -11.72 -3.03 -8.18
N GLU A 202 -12.96 -2.55 -8.40
CA GLU A 202 -13.47 -2.27 -9.74
C GLU A 202 -12.60 -1.25 -10.49
N GLY A 203 -12.13 -0.20 -9.81
CA GLY A 203 -11.24 0.79 -10.41
C GLY A 203 -9.87 0.22 -10.77
N LEU A 204 -9.26 -0.54 -9.85
CA LEU A 204 -7.95 -1.14 -10.05
C LEU A 204 -7.97 -2.24 -11.13
N GLU A 205 -9.03 -3.06 -11.21
CA GLU A 205 -9.19 -4.09 -12.25
C GLU A 205 -9.18 -3.51 -13.68
N HIS A 206 -9.45 -2.21 -13.82
CA HIS A 206 -9.47 -1.48 -15.09
C HIS A 206 -8.34 -0.48 -15.25
N ASP A 207 -7.31 -0.55 -14.40
CA ASP A 207 -6.14 0.35 -14.43
C ASP A 207 -6.50 1.83 -14.24
N VAL A 208 -7.66 2.12 -13.64
CA VAL A 208 -8.14 3.49 -13.39
C VAL A 208 -7.54 4.07 -12.12
N LEU A 209 -7.29 3.24 -11.11
CA LEU A 209 -6.77 3.60 -9.79
C LEU A 209 -5.33 3.10 -9.56
N LEU A 210 -4.70 2.51 -10.57
CA LEU A 210 -3.29 2.06 -10.55
C LEU A 210 -2.35 3.20 -10.90
#